data_AF-A0A8S9ST19-F1
#
_entry.id   AF-A0A8S9ST19-F1
#
_cell.length_a   1.000
_cell.length_b   1.000
_cell.length_c   1.000
_cell.angle_alpha   90.00
_cell.angle_beta   90.00
_cell.angle_gamma   90.00
#
_symmetry.space_group_name_H-M   'P 1'
#
loop_
_entity.id
_entity.type
_entity.pdbx_description
1 polymer ?
#
loop_
_entity_poly.entity_id
_entity_poly.type
_entity_poly.pdbx_seq_one_letter_code
_entity_poly.pdbx_strand_id
1 'polypeptide(L)' 'MEKLNYCDLVEKRLKQYATITMGEGTEIEFITKRSNGHYLVMFIGWRDEVQVYGSLIHIDTLTPIQYSQTDPPTNL' A
#
# COMPACT_ATOMS: atom_id res chain seq x y z
N MET A 1 23.67 -5.10 10.58
CA MET A 1 22.96 -5.14 9.28
C MET A 1 21.86 -4.10 9.37
N GLU A 2 21.84 -3.11 8.49
CA GLU A 2 20.80 -2.08 8.50
C GLU A 2 19.44 -2.75 8.28
N LYS A 3 18.47 -2.45 9.15
CA LYS A 3 17.11 -2.98 9.01
C LYS A 3 16.45 -2.23 7.86
N LEU A 4 16.22 -2.92 6.74
CA LEU A 4 15.53 -2.36 5.58
C LEU A 4 14.16 -1.80 6.01
N ASN A 5 13.94 -0.52 5.73
CA ASN A 5 12.64 0.11 5.93
C ASN A 5 11.73 -0.23 4.73
N TYR A 6 10.97 -1.32 4.86
CA TYR A 6 10.03 -1.74 3.82
C TYR A 6 9.01 -0.66 3.48
N CYS A 7 8.58 0.15 4.45
CA CYS A 7 7.65 1.25 4.21
C CYS A 7 8.24 2.29 3.25
N ASP A 8 9.51 2.66 3.41
CA ASP A 8 10.19 3.59 2.50
C ASP A 8 10.35 3.02 1.10
N LEU A 9 10.70 1.73 1.02
CA LEU A 9 10.90 1.06 -0.26
C LEU A 9 9.59 0.92 -1.04
N VAL A 10 8.53 0.47 -0.38
CA VAL A 10 7.20 0.33 -0.99
C VAL A 10 6.70 1.68 -1.44
N GLU A 11 6.74 2.70 -0.57
CA GLU A 11 6.25 4.04 -0.91
C GLU A 11 7.03 4.65 -2.09
N LYS A 12 8.37 4.53 -2.09
CA LYS A 12 9.22 5.01 -3.19
C LYS A 12 8.88 4.34 -4.51
N ARG A 13 8.58 3.04 -4.51
CA ARG A 13 8.22 2.30 -5.72
C ARG A 13 6.81 2.64 -6.18
N LEU A 14 5.84 2.68 -5.28
CA LEU A 14 4.44 2.92 -5.64
C LEU A 14 4.19 4.35 -6.13
N LYS A 15 4.92 5.35 -5.62
CA LYS A 15 4.90 6.72 -6.17
C LYS A 15 5.26 6.79 -7.66
N GLN A 16 6.04 5.84 -8.18
CA GLN A 16 6.37 5.79 -9.62
C GLN A 16 5.19 5.31 -10.46
N TYR A 17 4.27 4.52 -9.89
CA TYR A 17 3.06 4.10 -10.60
C TYR A 17 2.00 5.21 -10.63
N ALA A 18 2.06 6.15 -9.69
CA ALA A 18 1.19 7.33 -9.68
C ALA A 18 1.42 8.29 -10.86
N THR A 19 2.55 8.16 -11.58
CA THR A 19 2.86 8.99 -12.74
C THR A 19 2.42 8.35 -14.07
N ILE A 20 1.77 7.18 -14.03
CA ILE A 20 1.28 6.49 -15.23
C ILE A 20 -0.05 7.11 -15.66
N THR A 21 -0.25 7.30 -16.97
CA THR A 21 -1.55 7.69 -17.54
C THR A 21 -2.31 6.45 -17.99
N MET A 22 -3.55 6.28 -17.52
CA MET A 22 -4.40 5.12 -17.84
C MET A 22 -5.45 5.40 -18.92
N GLY A 23 -5.15 6.30 -19.86
CA GLY A 23 -6.09 6.76 -20.89
C GLY A 23 -6.84 8.03 -20.50
N GLU A 24 -7.43 8.67 -21.51
CA GLU A 24 -8.16 9.94 -21.33
C GLU A 24 -9.35 9.76 -20.35
N GLY A 25 -9.57 10.77 -19.51
CA GLY A 25 -10.64 10.74 -18.50
C GLY A 25 -10.36 9.87 -17.28
N THR A 26 -9.14 9.32 -17.12
CA THR A 26 -8.75 8.53 -15.95
C THR A 26 -7.50 9.06 -15.27
N GLU A 27 -7.51 9.03 -13.94
CA GLU A 27 -6.44 9.48 -13.07
C GLU A 27 -5.91 8.30 -12.25
N ILE A 28 -4.64 8.36 -11.85
CA ILE A 28 -4.06 7.44 -10.88
C ILE A 28 -3.90 8.15 -9.56
N GLU A 29 -4.45 7.54 -8.52
CA GLU A 29 -4.34 8.00 -7.15
C GLU A 29 -3.46 7.05 -6.33
N PHE A 30 -2.57 7.65 -5.54
CA PHE A 30 -1.76 6.94 -4.56
C PHE A 30 -2.25 7.23 -3.15
N ILE A 31 -2.89 6.25 -2.54
CA ILE A 31 -3.48 6.32 -1.20
C ILE A 31 -2.59 5.52 -0.25
N THR A 32 -2.16 6.15 0.85
CA THR A 32 -1.25 5.52 1.81
C THR A 32 -1.68 5.78 3.24
N LYS A 33 -1.63 4.72 4.06
CA LYS A 33 -1.71 4.79 5.52
C LYS A 33 -0.47 4.12 6.11
N ARG A 34 0.64 4.85 6.03
CA ARG A 34 1.98 4.39 6.43
C ARG A 34 2.06 3.84 7.84
N SER A 35 1.33 4.42 8.80
CA SER A 35 1.27 3.92 10.20
C SER A 35 0.77 2.48 10.32
N ASN A 36 -0.02 2.04 9.34
CA ASN A 36 -0.63 0.72 9.32
C ASN A 36 -0.04 -0.17 8.21
N GLY A 37 0.95 0.33 7.46
CA GLY A 37 1.56 -0.40 6.37
C GLY A 37 0.67 -0.60 5.14
N HIS A 38 -0.41 0.19 4.98
CA HIS A 38 -1.34 0.05 3.85
C HIS A 38 -0.97 1.00 2.72
N TYR A 39 -0.84 0.46 1.50
CA TYR A 39 -0.51 1.21 0.30
C TYR A 39 -1.37 0.78 -0.87
N LEU A 40 -2.03 1.73 -1.51
CA LEU A 40 -2.94 1.51 -2.63
C LEU A 40 -2.59 2.45 -3.78
N VAL A 41 -2.39 1.89 -4.96
CA VAL A 41 -2.43 2.60 -6.24
C VAL A 41 -3.74 2.21 -6.92
N MET A 42 -4.58 3.19 -7.22
CA MET A 42 -5.86 2.97 -7.88
C MET A 42 -6.02 3.88 -9.09
N PHE A 43 -6.85 3.45 -10.04
CA PHE A 43 -7.34 4.34 -11.08
C PHE A 43 -8.78 4.73 -10.76
N ILE A 44 -9.15 5.96 -11.14
CA ILE A 44 -10.50 6.48 -11.05
C ILE A 44 -10.77 7.43 -12.22
N GLY A 45 -11.99 7.42 -12.73
CA GLY A 45 -12.37 8.35 -13.79
C GLY A 45 -13.64 7.95 -14.51
N TRP A 46 -13.77 8.47 -15.72
CA TRP A 46 -14.91 8.26 -16.60
C TRP A 46 -14.43 7.90 -18.01
N ARG A 47 -15.13 6.97 -18.65
CA ARG A 47 -14.97 6.64 -20.07
C ARG A 47 -16.35 6.45 -20.67
N ASP A 48 -16.66 7.19 -21.73
CA ASP A 48 -17.95 7.11 -22.43
C ASP A 48 -19.15 7.19 -21.46
N GLU A 49 -19.11 8.15 -20.53
CA GLU A 49 -20.13 8.37 -19.49
C GLU A 49 -20.27 7.22 -18.47
N VAL A 50 -19.38 6.22 -18.53
CA VAL A 50 -19.29 5.11 -17.57
C VAL A 50 -18.18 5.39 -16.56
N GLN A 51 -18.52 5.29 -15.28
CA GLN A 51 -17.52 5.39 -14.21
C GLN A 51 -16.58 4.17 -14.27
N VAL A 52 -15.28 4.43 -14.27
CA VAL A 52 -14.25 3.39 -14.19
C VAL A 52 -13.42 3.61 -12.94
N TYR A 53 -13.27 2.56 -12.14
CA TYR A 53 -12.44 2.60 -10.94
C TYR A 53 -11.90 1.20 -10.62
N GLY A 54 -10.73 1.14 -9.99
CA GLY A 54 -10.15 -0.12 -9.57
C GLY A 54 -8.77 0.02 -8.94
N SER A 55 -8.37 -1.01 -8.18
CA SER A 55 -7.02 -1.11 -7.64
C SER A 55 -6.07 -1.67 -8.70
N LEU A 56 -4.92 -1.02 -8.89
CA LEU A 56 -3.81 -1.56 -9.68
C LEU A 56 -2.84 -2.34 -8.82
N ILE A 57 -2.50 -1.76 -7.67
CA ILE A 57 -1.56 -2.36 -6.73
C ILE A 57 -2.09 -2.09 -5.32
N HIS A 58 -2.24 -3.15 -4.54
CA HIS A 58 -2.53 -3.08 -3.11
C HIS A 58 -1.47 -3.87 -2.36
N ILE A 59 -0.73 -3.19 -1.48
CA ILE A 59 0.35 -3.78 -0.68
C ILE A 59 0.10 -3.47 0.79
N ASP A 60 0.11 -4.52 1.59
CA ASP A 60 0.12 -4.44 3.05
C ASP A 60 1.49 -4.89 3.57
N THR A 61 2.19 -4.00 4.27
CA THR A 61 3.40 -4.36 5.00
C THR A 61 3.03 -4.76 6.42
N LEU A 62 3.19 -6.05 6.73
CA LEU A 62 3.15 -6.51 8.11
C LEU A 62 4.48 -6.15 8.77
N THR A 63 4.44 -5.24 9.74
CA THR A 63 5.55 -5.14 10.69
C THR A 63 5.59 -6.47 11.44
N PRO A 64 6.73 -7.17 11.53
CA PRO A 64 6.81 -8.35 12.38
C PRO A 64 6.42 -7.90 13.78
N ILE A 65 5.36 -8.48 14.33
CA ILE A 65 5.09 -8.38 15.76
C ILE A 65 6.37 -8.92 16.39
N GLN A 66 7.15 -8.03 17.02
CA GLN A 66 8.20 -8.50 17.90
C GLN A 66 7.43 -9.31 18.93
N TYR A 67 7.53 -10.64 18.87
CA TYR A 67 7.16 -11.47 20.01
C TYR A 67 8.01 -10.95 21.15
N SER A 68 7.45 -10.07 21.98
CA SER A 68 8.00 -9.79 23.28
C SER A 68 7.97 -11.14 23.98
N GLN A 69 9.15 -11.69 24.27
CA GLN A 69 9.26 -12.76 25.24
C GLN A 69 8.79 -12.19 26.57
N THR A 70 7.49 -12.18 26.80
CA THR A 70 6.90 -11.92 28.11
C THR A 70 5.83 -12.97 28.32
N ASP A 71 6.27 -13.93 29.12
CA ASP A 71 5.54 -14.90 29.93
C ASP A 71 5.26 -16.28 29.31
N PRO A 72 5.96 -17.35 29.79
CA PRO A 72 5.51 -18.71 29.52
C PRO A 72 4.11 -18.90 30.13
N PRO A 73 3.25 -19.74 29.51
CA PRO A 73 1.94 -20.04 30.07
C PRO A 73 2.13 -20.57 31.49
N THR A 74 1.52 -19.89 32.46
CA THR A 74 1.38 -20.44 33.81
C THR A 74 0.40 -21.60 33.69
N ASN A 75 0.93 -22.82 33.70
CA ASN A 75 0.10 -24.02 33.77
C ASN A 75 -0.69 -23.98 35.08
N LEU A 76 -2.02 -23.89 34.96
CA LEU A 76 -2.99 -24.28 35.98
C LEU A 76 -3.49 -25.69 35.65
#